data_AF-A0A8T5RJ25-F1
#
_entry.id   AF-A0A8T5RJ25-F1
#
_cell.length_a   1.000
_cell.length_b   1.000
_cell.length_c   1.000
_cell.angle_alpha   90.00
_cell.angle_beta   90.00
_cell.angle_gamma   90.00
#
_symmetry.space_group_name_H-M   'P 1'
#
loop_
_entity.id
_entity.type
_entity.pdbx_description
1 polymer ?
#
loop_
_entity_poly.entity_id
_entity_poly.type
_entity_poly.pdbx_seq_one_letter_code
_entity_poly.pdbx_strand_id
1 'polypeptide(L)'
;MENRLLDQFTNVISFEWLNEEINEPFEPLRSRELFELAYHTVNSISNRCILIKLNQDFKEGSKAILYSQNKIFTSIASSDTNINITKYYNEDEGVSKLTDTVLPLLKERKKKFNNKDKDIKTQLLKIILVERKIDESANLVMLKEINRKIYFAIGDARESAAVVPIFMESEGSNLVQLALNKWMATAQNLIPEDTFPENKVPGLLKNLMQIKRWILNLVSSHLDK
;
A
#
# COMPACT_ATOMS: atom_id res chain seq x y z
N MET A 1 19.57 6.40 -5.59
CA MET A 1 19.79 5.21 -6.45
C MET A 1 18.51 5.03 -7.25
N GLU A 2 18.60 4.85 -8.57
CA GLU A 2 17.42 4.78 -9.45
C GLU A 2 16.55 3.56 -9.11
N ASN A 3 15.22 3.73 -9.15
CA ASN A 3 14.28 2.66 -8.84
C ASN A 3 14.16 1.72 -10.04
N ARG A 4 15.14 0.82 -10.21
CA ARG A 4 15.24 -0.09 -11.36
C ARG A 4 13.94 -0.84 -11.68
N LEU A 5 13.16 -1.23 -10.67
CA LEU A 5 11.87 -1.90 -10.89
C LEU A 5 10.84 -0.95 -11.51
N LEU A 6 10.81 0.30 -11.07
CA LEU A 6 9.96 1.33 -11.65
C LEU A 6 10.43 1.70 -13.06
N ASP A 7 11.74 1.80 -13.29
CA ASP A 7 12.30 2.10 -14.61
C ASP A 7 11.99 0.98 -15.61
N GLN A 8 12.20 -0.27 -15.20
CA GLN A 8 11.83 -1.44 -16.01
C GLN A 8 10.31 -1.49 -16.25
N PHE A 9 9.51 -1.17 -15.23
CA PHE A 9 8.08 -1.11 -15.39
C PHE A 9 7.67 -0.08 -16.44
N THR A 10 8.20 1.14 -16.31
CA THR A 10 7.83 2.30 -17.11
C THR A 10 8.31 2.19 -18.55
N ASN A 11 9.50 1.62 -18.78
CA ASN A 11 10.12 1.62 -20.10
C ASN A 11 9.84 0.35 -20.92
N VAL A 12 9.50 -0.77 -20.27
CA VAL A 12 9.39 -2.07 -20.94
C VAL A 12 8.06 -2.74 -20.61
N ILE A 13 7.82 -3.03 -19.32
CA ILE A 13 6.74 -3.94 -18.91
C ILE A 13 5.36 -3.36 -19.24
N SER A 14 5.15 -2.06 -19.05
CA SER A 14 3.83 -1.45 -19.31
C SER A 14 3.42 -1.49 -20.78
N PHE A 15 4.36 -1.78 -21.70
CA PHE A 15 4.11 -1.80 -23.14
C PHE A 15 4.21 -3.21 -23.74
N GLU A 16 5.16 -4.02 -23.26
CA GLU A 16 5.52 -5.28 -23.92
C GLU A 16 4.90 -6.52 -23.27
N TRP A 17 4.52 -6.46 -21.98
CA TRP A 17 4.03 -7.64 -21.28
C TRP A 17 2.53 -7.87 -21.49
N LEU A 18 2.15 -9.15 -21.41
CA LEU A 18 0.74 -9.53 -21.35
C LEU A 18 0.08 -8.86 -20.15
N ASN A 19 -1.16 -8.43 -20.32
CA ASN A 19 -1.90 -7.77 -19.27
C ASN A 19 -3.39 -8.12 -19.24
N GLU A 20 -3.95 -8.02 -18.05
CA GLU A 20 -5.38 -8.12 -17.77
C GLU A 20 -5.79 -6.83 -17.06
N GLU A 21 -6.89 -6.21 -17.49
CA GLU A 21 -7.42 -4.98 -16.89
C GLU A 21 -8.86 -5.18 -16.43
N ILE A 22 -9.15 -4.68 -15.23
CA ILE A 22 -10.52 -4.49 -14.74
C ILE A 22 -10.78 -3.02 -14.50
N ASN A 23 -12.02 -2.62 -14.77
CA ASN A 23 -12.53 -1.28 -14.57
C ASN A 23 -13.69 -1.34 -13.57
N GLU A 24 -13.58 -0.62 -12.45
CA GLU A 24 -14.64 -0.56 -11.44
C GLU A 24 -15.06 0.92 -11.25
N PRO A 25 -16.34 1.28 -11.49
CA PRO A 25 -16.82 2.64 -11.30
C PRO A 25 -16.67 3.11 -9.85
N PHE A 26 -16.52 4.41 -9.60
CA PHE A 26 -16.46 4.94 -8.23
C PHE A 26 -17.76 4.70 -7.45
N GLU A 27 -18.89 5.02 -8.07
CA GLU A 27 -20.22 4.99 -7.45
C GLU A 27 -20.54 3.63 -6.78
N PRO A 28 -21.05 3.61 -5.53
CA PRO A 28 -21.52 4.76 -4.73
C PRO A 28 -20.43 5.44 -3.88
N LEU A 29 -19.17 5.06 -4.07
CA LEU A 29 -18.04 5.58 -3.29
C LEU A 29 -17.38 6.76 -4.00
N ARG A 30 -16.61 7.54 -3.25
CA ARG A 30 -15.73 8.58 -3.81
C ARG A 30 -14.45 7.98 -4.37
N SER A 31 -13.79 8.69 -5.27
CA SER A 31 -12.49 8.33 -5.87
C SER A 31 -11.48 7.82 -4.83
N ARG A 32 -11.26 8.61 -3.77
CA ARG A 32 -10.37 8.26 -2.66
C ARG A 32 -10.76 6.93 -2.01
N GLU A 33 -12.03 6.74 -1.72
CA GLU A 33 -12.50 5.57 -0.99
C GLU A 33 -12.26 4.31 -1.80
N LEU A 34 -12.64 4.33 -3.08
CA LEU A 34 -12.42 3.17 -3.94
C LEU A 34 -10.93 2.94 -4.23
N PHE A 35 -10.12 4.00 -4.33
CA PHE A 35 -8.67 3.85 -4.52
C PHE A 35 -8.00 3.15 -3.34
N GLU A 36 -8.31 3.57 -2.12
CA GLU A 36 -7.76 2.93 -0.92
C GLU A 36 -8.25 1.48 -0.80
N LEU A 37 -9.52 1.21 -1.09
CA LEU A 37 -10.05 -0.17 -1.09
C LEU A 37 -9.40 -1.04 -2.16
N ALA A 38 -9.20 -0.52 -3.37
CA ALA A 38 -8.49 -1.23 -4.44
C ALA A 38 -7.04 -1.52 -4.04
N TYR A 39 -6.35 -0.53 -3.44
CA TYR A 39 -5.00 -0.71 -2.92
C TYR A 39 -4.96 -1.86 -1.91
N HIS A 40 -5.78 -1.79 -0.86
CA HIS A 40 -5.86 -2.84 0.16
C HIS A 40 -6.25 -4.21 -0.42
N THR A 41 -7.11 -4.24 -1.43
CA THR A 41 -7.57 -5.49 -2.06
C THR A 41 -6.50 -6.17 -2.90
N VAL A 42 -5.65 -5.41 -3.57
CA VAL A 42 -4.54 -5.96 -4.34
C VAL A 42 -3.33 -6.21 -3.45
N ASN A 43 -3.15 -5.45 -2.37
CA ASN A 43 -1.96 -5.52 -1.56
C ASN A 43 -1.86 -6.83 -0.76
N SER A 44 -0.63 -7.25 -0.51
CA SER A 44 -0.33 -8.46 0.26
C SER A 44 1.06 -8.34 0.87
N ILE A 45 1.39 -9.23 1.81
CA ILE A 45 2.71 -9.24 2.46
C ILE A 45 3.85 -9.42 1.44
N SER A 46 3.61 -10.19 0.37
CA SER A 46 4.60 -10.43 -0.70
C SER A 46 4.68 -9.31 -1.73
N ASN A 47 3.79 -8.31 -1.67
CA ASN A 47 3.81 -7.19 -2.59
C ASN A 47 4.71 -6.08 -2.04
N ARG A 48 5.59 -5.57 -2.90
CA ARG A 48 6.33 -4.34 -2.72
C ARG A 48 5.63 -3.22 -3.45
N CYS A 49 5.33 -2.12 -2.77
CA CYS A 49 4.91 -0.90 -3.43
C CYS A 49 6.13 -0.18 -4.00
N ILE A 50 6.21 -0.05 -5.33
CA ILE A 50 7.37 0.58 -5.99
C ILE A 50 7.09 2.01 -6.44
N LEU A 51 5.81 2.40 -6.54
CA LEU A 51 5.38 3.78 -6.80
C LEU A 51 4.04 4.06 -6.11
N ILE A 52 3.94 5.22 -5.47
CA ILE A 52 2.68 5.90 -5.15
C ILE A 52 2.79 7.32 -5.68
N LYS A 53 1.83 7.71 -6.53
CA LYS A 53 1.63 9.08 -6.97
C LYS A 53 0.15 9.42 -6.74
N LEU A 54 -0.14 10.43 -5.94
CA LEU A 54 -1.51 10.82 -5.63
C LEU A 54 -1.72 12.25 -6.09
N ASN A 55 -2.72 12.47 -6.93
CA ASN A 55 -3.21 13.80 -7.21
C ASN A 55 -4.23 14.21 -6.12
N GLN A 56 -4.50 15.51 -6.01
CA GLN A 56 -5.49 16.02 -5.07
C GLN A 56 -6.83 15.30 -5.26
N ASP A 57 -7.44 14.89 -4.14
CA ASP A 57 -8.69 14.13 -4.10
C ASP A 57 -8.68 12.81 -4.90
N PHE A 58 -7.50 12.23 -5.14
CA PHE A 58 -7.35 10.96 -5.84
C PHE A 58 -7.97 11.00 -7.25
N LYS A 59 -7.95 12.17 -7.89
CA LYS A 59 -8.42 12.37 -9.26
C LYS A 59 -7.53 11.66 -10.28
N GLU A 60 -7.92 11.77 -11.55
CA GLU A 60 -7.17 11.28 -12.70
C GLU A 60 -5.66 11.53 -12.54
N GLY A 61 -4.86 10.50 -12.81
CA GLY A 61 -3.40 10.53 -12.68
C GLY A 61 -2.88 10.05 -11.32
N SER A 62 -3.76 9.78 -10.34
CA SER A 62 -3.40 9.04 -9.14
C SER A 62 -3.11 7.57 -9.48
N LYS A 63 -1.93 7.09 -9.10
CA LYS A 63 -1.41 5.78 -9.49
C LYS A 63 -0.62 5.12 -8.36
N ALA A 64 -0.85 3.82 -8.17
CA ALA A 64 0.00 2.94 -7.39
C ALA A 64 0.55 1.82 -8.27
N ILE A 65 1.81 1.43 -8.05
CA ILE A 65 2.40 0.25 -8.72
C ILE A 65 2.95 -0.68 -7.66
N LEU A 66 2.45 -1.91 -7.66
CA LEU A 66 2.85 -2.99 -6.79
C LEU A 66 3.63 -4.03 -7.61
N TYR A 67 4.66 -4.60 -7.01
CA TYR A 67 5.45 -5.69 -7.56
C TYR A 67 5.40 -6.88 -6.61
N SER A 68 5.02 -8.05 -7.11
CA SER A 68 4.94 -9.28 -6.32
C SER A 68 6.19 -10.16 -6.53
N GLN A 69 6.44 -11.06 -5.58
CA GLN A 69 7.52 -12.05 -5.68
C GLN A 69 7.44 -12.97 -6.93
N ASN A 70 6.24 -13.13 -7.51
CA ASN A 70 6.02 -13.94 -8.73
C ASN A 70 6.32 -13.14 -10.01
N LYS A 71 7.06 -12.03 -9.90
CA LYS A 71 7.37 -11.10 -10.99
C LYS A 71 6.15 -10.44 -11.63
N ILE A 72 4.97 -10.48 -11.00
CA ILE A 72 3.76 -9.82 -11.49
C ILE A 72 3.77 -8.37 -11.01
N PHE A 73 3.47 -7.44 -11.92
CA PHE A 73 3.21 -6.04 -11.59
C PHE A 73 1.71 -5.78 -11.54
N THR A 74 1.24 -4.98 -10.60
CA THR A 74 -0.14 -4.49 -10.57
C THR A 74 -0.17 -2.98 -10.47
N SER A 75 -0.75 -2.35 -11.49
CA SER A 75 -1.05 -0.93 -11.52
C SER A 75 -2.47 -0.70 -11.02
N ILE A 76 -2.65 0.32 -10.18
CA ILE A 76 -3.95 0.83 -9.76
C ILE A 76 -3.96 2.30 -10.15
N ALA A 77 -4.84 2.70 -11.07
CA ALA A 77 -4.90 4.05 -11.59
C ALA A 77 -6.33 4.61 -11.48
N SER A 78 -6.45 5.84 -11.02
CA SER A 78 -7.73 6.55 -11.05
C SER A 78 -7.93 7.22 -12.41
N SER A 79 -9.12 7.05 -12.98
CA SER A 79 -9.65 7.85 -14.09
C SER A 79 -10.69 8.84 -13.55
N ASP A 80 -11.46 9.50 -14.43
CA ASP A 80 -12.47 10.47 -14.03
C ASP A 80 -13.62 9.86 -13.23
N THR A 81 -14.09 8.66 -13.64
CA THR A 81 -15.28 8.03 -13.06
C THR A 81 -15.03 6.62 -12.54
N ASN A 82 -13.83 6.07 -12.73
CA ASN A 82 -13.52 4.68 -12.41
C ASN A 82 -12.12 4.54 -11.79
N ILE A 83 -11.90 3.36 -11.20
CA ILE A 83 -10.56 2.85 -10.96
C ILE A 83 -10.23 1.75 -11.95
N ASN A 84 -9.03 1.82 -12.50
CA ASN A 84 -8.48 0.84 -13.42
C ASN A 84 -7.41 0.06 -12.67
N ILE A 85 -7.54 -1.26 -12.63
CA ILE A 85 -6.53 -2.14 -12.07
C ILE A 85 -6.01 -2.98 -13.22
N THR A 86 -4.70 -2.96 -13.45
CA THR A 86 -4.05 -3.69 -14.54
C THR A 86 -2.96 -4.58 -13.96
N LYS A 87 -2.99 -5.88 -14.28
CA LYS A 87 -1.92 -6.83 -13.94
C LYS A 87 -1.07 -7.10 -15.17
N TYR A 88 0.26 -7.11 -15.01
CA TYR A 88 1.23 -7.40 -16.07
C TYR A 88 2.05 -8.64 -15.72
N TYR A 89 2.22 -9.55 -16.67
CA TYR A 89 2.93 -10.83 -16.50
C TYR A 89 3.59 -11.32 -17.81
N ASN A 90 4.57 -12.22 -17.69
CA ASN A 90 5.41 -12.69 -18.80
C ASN A 90 5.08 -14.12 -19.28
N GLU A 91 4.29 -14.90 -18.54
CA GLU A 91 3.99 -16.31 -18.84
C GLU A 91 2.50 -16.62 -18.65
N ASP A 92 1.97 -17.60 -19.40
CA ASP A 92 0.57 -18.06 -19.32
C ASP A 92 0.19 -18.63 -17.95
N GLU A 93 1.14 -19.05 -17.10
CA GLU A 93 0.85 -19.50 -15.72
C GLU A 93 0.29 -18.38 -14.80
N GLY A 94 0.21 -17.14 -15.30
CA GLY A 94 -0.47 -16.01 -14.68
C GLY A 94 -1.99 -15.94 -14.90
N VAL A 95 -2.65 -17.01 -15.39
CA VAL A 95 -4.08 -17.03 -15.73
C VAL A 95 -4.95 -16.36 -14.65
N SER A 96 -5.63 -15.28 -15.06
CA SER A 96 -6.89 -14.74 -14.53
C SER A 96 -7.09 -14.85 -13.02
N LYS A 97 -6.31 -14.08 -12.25
CA LYS A 97 -6.74 -13.76 -10.87
C LYS A 97 -7.41 -12.41 -10.79
N LEU A 98 -7.31 -11.54 -11.80
CA LEU A 98 -7.90 -10.22 -11.69
C LEU A 98 -9.42 -10.32 -11.75
N THR A 99 -9.97 -10.91 -12.81
CA THR A 99 -11.42 -11.09 -12.99
C THR A 99 -12.02 -12.09 -12.01
N ASP A 100 -11.31 -13.18 -11.70
CA ASP A 100 -11.89 -14.26 -10.88
C ASP A 100 -11.67 -14.10 -9.36
N THR A 101 -10.69 -13.30 -8.92
CA THR A 101 -10.40 -13.14 -7.48
C THR A 101 -10.41 -11.69 -7.01
N VAL A 102 -9.74 -10.77 -7.72
CA VAL A 102 -9.61 -9.38 -7.28
C VAL A 102 -10.91 -8.61 -7.50
N LEU A 103 -11.52 -8.72 -8.68
CA LEU A 103 -12.75 -8.00 -9.01
C LEU A 103 -13.93 -8.40 -8.10
N PRO A 104 -14.22 -9.69 -7.85
CA PRO A 104 -15.31 -10.09 -6.96
C PRO A 104 -15.07 -9.61 -5.53
N LEU A 105 -13.83 -9.75 -5.03
CA LEU A 105 -13.46 -9.29 -3.69
C LEU A 105 -13.57 -7.77 -3.56
N LEU A 106 -13.13 -7.01 -4.56
CA LEU A 106 -13.25 -5.55 -4.56
C LEU A 106 -14.72 -5.12 -4.57
N LYS A 107 -15.56 -5.75 -5.39
CA LYS A 107 -17.01 -5.47 -5.43
C LYS A 107 -17.68 -5.78 -4.10
N GLU A 108 -17.34 -6.89 -3.48
CA GLU A 108 -17.84 -7.26 -2.16
C GLU A 108 -17.41 -6.24 -1.10
N ARG A 109 -16.12 -5.90 -1.05
CA ARG A 109 -15.56 -4.90 -0.13
C ARG A 109 -16.16 -3.53 -0.35
N LYS A 110 -16.35 -3.11 -1.59
CA LYS A 110 -17.03 -1.86 -1.96
C LYS A 110 -18.45 -1.83 -1.41
N LYS A 111 -19.22 -2.90 -1.58
CA LYS A 111 -20.58 -3.03 -1.02
C LYS A 111 -20.58 -2.98 0.51
N LYS A 112 -19.72 -3.78 1.17
CA LYS A 112 -19.60 -3.81 2.63
C LYS A 112 -19.17 -2.48 3.20
N PHE A 113 -18.15 -1.86 2.60
CA PHE A 113 -17.68 -0.53 2.98
C PHE A 113 -18.81 0.50 2.86
N ASN A 114 -19.54 0.52 1.74
CA ASN A 114 -20.64 1.47 1.54
C ASN A 114 -21.72 1.38 2.63
N ASN A 115 -21.97 0.18 3.14
CA ASN A 115 -22.97 -0.06 4.18
C ASN A 115 -22.48 0.25 5.60
N LYS A 116 -21.20 0.59 5.79
CA LYS A 116 -20.67 0.96 7.12
C LYS A 116 -20.98 2.40 7.49
N ASP A 117 -21.05 2.65 8.78
CA ASP A 117 -21.21 3.99 9.32
C ASP A 117 -20.03 4.90 8.93
N LYS A 118 -20.33 6.20 8.81
CA LYS A 118 -19.36 7.22 8.38
C LYS A 118 -18.09 7.22 9.24
N ASP A 119 -18.24 6.99 10.55
CA ASP A 119 -17.10 6.94 11.47
C ASP A 119 -16.20 5.74 11.16
N ILE A 120 -16.77 4.53 11.05
CA ILE A 120 -16.06 3.30 10.69
C ILE A 120 -15.37 3.44 9.33
N LYS A 121 -16.06 4.00 8.32
CA LYS A 121 -15.46 4.30 7.01
C LYS A 121 -14.21 5.17 7.15
N THR A 122 -14.31 6.26 7.93
CA THR A 122 -13.20 7.18 8.16
C THR A 122 -12.03 6.48 8.84
N GLN A 123 -12.29 5.66 9.85
CA GLN A 123 -11.27 4.90 10.55
C GLN A 123 -10.60 3.88 9.63
N LEU A 124 -11.36 3.10 8.85
CA LEU A 124 -10.82 2.13 7.87
C LEU A 124 -9.90 2.81 6.85
N LEU A 125 -10.29 3.94 6.27
CA LEU A 125 -9.47 4.68 5.32
C LEU A 125 -8.17 5.19 5.95
N LYS A 126 -8.21 5.61 7.22
CA LYS A 126 -7.00 6.01 7.96
C LYS A 126 -6.08 4.81 8.22
N ILE A 127 -6.62 3.62 8.50
CA ILE A 127 -5.81 2.41 8.68
C ILE A 127 -5.16 2.00 7.35
N ILE A 128 -5.88 2.06 6.23
CA ILE A 128 -5.32 1.78 4.89
C ILE A 128 -4.25 2.84 4.52
N LEU A 129 -4.40 4.10 4.96
CA LEU A 129 -3.32 5.08 4.83
C LEU A 129 -2.05 4.64 5.58
N VAL A 130 -2.18 4.10 6.81
CA VAL A 130 -1.03 3.55 7.55
C VAL A 130 -0.39 2.40 6.76
N GLU A 131 -1.19 1.49 6.18
CA GLU A 131 -0.71 0.41 5.31
C GLU A 131 0.19 0.94 4.18
N ARG A 132 -0.28 1.96 3.44
CA ARG A 132 0.50 2.59 2.37
C ARG A 132 1.78 3.25 2.87
N LYS A 133 1.76 3.89 4.04
CA LYS A 133 2.94 4.52 4.65
C LYS A 133 3.98 3.52 5.10
N ILE A 134 3.56 2.35 5.56
CA ILE A 134 4.47 1.22 5.85
C ILE A 134 5.13 0.72 4.56
N ASP A 135 4.37 0.60 3.48
CA ASP A 135 4.90 0.19 2.18
C ASP A 135 5.84 1.23 1.56
N GLU A 136 5.51 2.52 1.67
CA GLU A 136 6.39 3.63 1.29
C GLU A 136 7.71 3.56 2.07
N SER A 137 7.64 3.39 3.39
CA SER A 137 8.83 3.23 4.25
C SER A 137 9.69 2.05 3.81
N ALA A 138 9.08 0.90 3.54
CA ALA A 138 9.81 -0.28 3.07
C ALA A 138 10.50 -0.03 1.73
N ASN A 139 9.83 0.65 0.79
CA ASN A 139 10.41 0.98 -0.50
C ASN A 139 11.61 1.94 -0.38
N LEU A 140 11.49 3.00 0.43
CA LEU A 140 12.58 3.96 0.67
C LEU A 140 13.84 3.27 1.22
N VAL A 141 13.66 2.36 2.18
CA VAL A 141 14.75 1.57 2.77
C VAL A 141 15.41 0.69 1.71
N MET A 142 14.63 0.02 0.85
CA MET A 142 15.17 -0.80 -0.24
C MET A 142 15.89 0.01 -1.33
N LEU A 143 15.48 1.26 -1.56
CA LEU A 143 16.13 2.18 -2.49
C LEU A 143 17.38 2.85 -1.89
N LYS A 144 17.72 2.54 -0.63
CA LYS A 144 18.81 3.17 0.13
C LYS A 144 18.68 4.70 0.13
N GLU A 145 17.46 5.17 0.30
CA GLU A 145 17.19 6.61 0.44
C GLU A 145 17.79 7.17 1.73
N ILE A 146 17.85 8.49 1.81
CA ILE A 146 18.44 9.20 2.94
C ILE A 146 17.65 8.98 4.24
N ASN A 147 18.35 8.99 5.36
CA ASN A 147 17.80 8.75 6.69
C ASN A 147 16.62 9.67 7.01
N ARG A 148 16.67 10.94 6.59
CA ARG A 148 15.58 11.91 6.76
C ARG A 148 14.26 11.44 6.14
N LYS A 149 14.28 10.91 4.92
CA LYS A 149 13.06 10.44 4.23
C LYS A 149 12.45 9.24 4.95
N ILE A 150 13.30 8.32 5.42
CA ILE A 150 12.87 7.12 6.15
C ILE A 150 12.30 7.51 7.53
N TYR A 151 12.95 8.45 8.23
CA TYR A 151 12.43 9.01 9.49
C TYR A 151 11.01 9.57 9.31
N PHE A 152 10.79 10.42 8.30
CA PHE A 152 9.47 11.00 8.04
C PHE A 152 8.43 9.96 7.65
N ALA A 153 8.77 9.00 6.79
CA ALA A 153 7.83 7.96 6.38
C ALA A 153 7.37 7.09 7.57
N ILE A 154 8.28 6.75 8.49
CA ILE A 154 7.94 6.01 9.72
C ILE A 154 7.14 6.90 10.67
N GLY A 155 7.51 8.18 10.81
CA GLY A 155 6.80 9.17 11.62
C GLY A 155 5.34 9.33 11.17
N ASP A 156 5.12 9.53 9.88
CA ASP A 156 3.78 9.62 9.26
C ASP A 156 2.93 8.39 9.56
N ALA A 157 3.50 7.18 9.42
CA ALA A 157 2.79 5.94 9.71
C ALA A 157 2.40 5.85 11.18
N ARG A 158 3.32 6.20 12.09
CA ARG A 158 3.11 6.19 13.54
C ARG A 158 2.02 7.16 13.98
N GLU A 159 2.13 8.42 13.54
CA GLU A 159 1.19 9.49 13.90
C GLU A 159 -0.20 9.20 13.35
N SER A 160 -0.28 8.76 12.09
CA SER A 160 -1.56 8.37 11.46
C SER A 160 -2.23 7.21 12.21
N ALA A 161 -1.45 6.24 12.68
CA ALA A 161 -1.96 5.10 13.45
C ALA A 161 -2.42 5.50 14.86
N ALA A 162 -1.72 6.42 15.52
CA ALA A 162 -1.97 6.79 16.92
C ALA A 162 -3.32 7.49 17.14
N VAL A 163 -3.91 8.04 16.07
CA VAL A 163 -5.16 8.82 16.11
C VAL A 163 -6.37 8.03 15.62
N VAL A 164 -6.26 6.71 15.44
CA VAL A 164 -7.37 5.86 14.96
C VAL A 164 -7.83 4.93 16.09
N PRO A 165 -9.03 5.12 16.65
CA PRO A 165 -9.56 4.29 17.74
C PRO A 165 -9.51 2.78 17.47
N ILE A 166 -10.08 2.32 16.34
CA ILE A 166 -10.06 0.90 15.94
C ILE A 166 -8.63 0.35 15.93
N PHE A 167 -7.66 1.15 15.47
CA PHE A 167 -6.26 0.73 15.47
C PHE A 167 -5.72 0.60 16.88
N MET A 168 -5.92 1.62 17.72
CA MET A 168 -5.33 1.71 19.06
C MET A 168 -5.96 0.72 20.05
N GLU A 169 -7.25 0.42 19.90
CA GLU A 169 -7.99 -0.53 20.74
C GLU A 169 -7.76 -1.99 20.34
N SER A 170 -7.20 -2.23 19.15
CA SER A 170 -6.94 -3.59 18.66
C SER A 170 -5.76 -4.26 19.36
N GLU A 171 -5.87 -5.56 19.58
CA GLU A 171 -4.80 -6.37 20.15
C GLU A 171 -3.51 -6.27 19.31
N GLY A 172 -2.40 -5.97 19.98
CA GLY A 172 -1.09 -5.80 19.34
C GLY A 172 -0.77 -4.37 18.89
N SER A 173 -1.70 -3.42 19.00
CA SER A 173 -1.47 -2.00 18.65
C SER A 173 -0.26 -1.40 19.36
N ASN A 174 -0.10 -1.69 20.65
CA ASN A 174 1.03 -1.25 21.47
C ASN A 174 2.38 -1.75 20.93
N LEU A 175 2.43 -2.98 20.42
CA LEU A 175 3.66 -3.55 19.83
C LEU A 175 3.99 -2.87 18.50
N VAL A 176 2.98 -2.59 17.68
CA VAL A 176 3.15 -1.85 16.42
C VAL A 176 3.66 -0.43 16.70
N GLN A 177 3.02 0.28 17.63
CA GLN A 177 3.44 1.63 18.06
C GLN A 177 4.87 1.62 18.60
N LEU A 178 5.20 0.67 19.48
CA LEU A 178 6.56 0.52 20.02
C LEU A 178 7.60 0.27 18.93
N ALA A 179 7.30 -0.62 17.98
CA ALA A 179 8.20 -0.93 16.87
C ALA A 179 8.43 0.29 15.97
N LEU A 180 7.37 1.02 15.60
CA LEU A 180 7.49 2.26 14.83
C LEU A 180 8.29 3.32 15.59
N ASN A 181 8.02 3.50 16.88
CA ASN A 181 8.74 4.47 17.70
C ASN A 181 10.24 4.15 17.81
N LYS A 182 10.59 2.87 17.97
CA LYS A 182 12.00 2.42 18.02
C LYS A 182 12.73 2.69 16.70
N TRP A 183 12.10 2.41 15.56
CA TRP A 183 12.72 2.64 14.26
C TRP A 183 12.77 4.11 13.89
N MET A 184 11.75 4.90 14.26
CA MET A 184 11.77 6.35 14.14
C MET A 184 12.94 6.95 14.93
N ALA A 185 13.08 6.59 16.21
CA ALA A 185 14.20 7.03 17.03
C ALA A 185 15.56 6.55 16.49
N THR A 186 15.61 5.34 15.93
CA THR A 186 16.83 4.85 15.27
C THR A 186 17.19 5.72 14.06
N ALA A 187 16.23 6.02 13.18
CA ALA A 187 16.46 6.86 12.01
C ALA A 187 16.82 8.32 12.37
N GLN A 188 16.22 8.85 13.44
CA GLN A 188 16.49 10.20 13.95
C GLN A 188 17.94 10.39 14.43
N ASN A 189 18.54 9.33 14.99
CA ASN A 189 19.91 9.36 15.50
C ASN A 189 20.99 9.14 14.42
N LEU A 190 20.58 8.93 13.16
CA LEU A 190 21.50 8.83 12.03
C LEU A 190 21.71 10.20 11.39
N ILE A 191 22.82 10.36 10.66
CA ILE A 191 23.09 11.59 9.91
C ILE A 191 22.00 11.75 8.83
N PRO A 192 21.20 12.84 8.82
CA PRO A 192 19.98 12.92 8.02
C PRO A 192 20.14 12.73 6.51
N GLU A 193 21.25 13.22 5.94
CA GLU A 193 21.52 13.19 4.51
C GLU A 193 22.35 11.98 4.06
N ASP A 194 22.76 11.13 5.00
CA ASP A 194 23.40 9.84 4.67
C ASP A 194 22.34 8.82 4.25
N THR A 195 22.76 7.85 3.44
CA THR A 195 21.92 6.70 3.09
C THR A 195 21.67 5.81 4.31
N PHE A 196 20.53 5.12 4.31
CA PHE A 196 20.19 4.23 5.41
C PHE A 196 21.21 3.08 5.55
N PRO A 197 21.74 2.81 6.77
CA PRO A 197 22.77 1.80 6.96
C PRO A 197 22.33 0.41 6.51
N GLU A 198 23.11 -0.21 5.62
CA GLU A 198 22.78 -1.51 5.03
C GLU A 198 22.61 -2.62 6.08
N ASN A 199 23.40 -2.57 7.15
CA ASN A 199 23.30 -3.51 8.26
C ASN A 199 21.99 -3.40 9.07
N LYS A 200 21.28 -2.27 8.99
CA LYS A 200 19.99 -2.05 9.66
C LYS A 200 18.79 -2.38 8.76
N VAL A 201 18.97 -2.43 7.44
CA VAL A 201 17.92 -2.70 6.45
C VAL A 201 17.13 -3.99 6.77
N PRO A 202 17.76 -5.17 7.01
CA PRO A 202 17.00 -6.40 7.25
C PRO A 202 16.10 -6.33 8.49
N GLY A 203 16.58 -5.68 9.55
CA GLY A 203 15.83 -5.51 10.79
C GLY A 203 14.58 -4.65 10.60
N LEU A 204 14.74 -3.51 9.90
CA LEU A 204 13.63 -2.59 9.63
C LEU A 204 12.59 -3.25 8.72
N LEU A 205 13.02 -3.85 7.61
CA LEU A 205 12.10 -4.54 6.68
C LEU A 205 11.34 -5.66 7.38
N LYS A 206 12.00 -6.46 8.23
CA LYS A 206 11.32 -7.51 9.01
C LYS A 206 10.18 -6.94 9.87
N ASN A 207 10.42 -5.84 10.59
CA ASN A 207 9.36 -5.23 11.41
C ASN A 207 8.27 -4.59 10.56
N LEU A 208 8.60 -3.89 9.48
CA LEU A 208 7.61 -3.32 8.56
C LEU A 208 6.71 -4.40 7.96
N MET A 209 7.24 -5.57 7.59
CA MET A 209 6.44 -6.68 7.07
C MET A 209 5.53 -7.32 8.13
N GLN A 210 5.98 -7.39 9.39
CA GLN A 210 5.14 -7.85 10.50
C GLN A 210 3.98 -6.87 10.76
N ILE A 211 4.27 -5.57 10.75
CA ILE A 211 3.28 -4.51 10.90
C ILE A 211 2.29 -4.54 9.74
N LYS A 212 2.77 -4.64 8.48
CA LYS A 212 1.94 -4.76 7.29
C LYS A 212 0.96 -5.94 7.39
N ARG A 213 1.44 -7.12 7.78
CA ARG A 213 0.59 -8.30 8.02
C ARG A 213 -0.51 -8.01 9.04
N TRP A 214 -0.15 -7.39 10.16
CA TRP A 214 -1.10 -7.05 11.21
C TRP A 214 -2.15 -6.04 10.72
N ILE A 215 -1.73 -4.99 9.99
CA ILE A 215 -2.63 -3.98 9.42
C ILE A 215 -3.60 -4.62 8.40
N LEU A 216 -3.08 -5.45 7.49
CA LEU A 216 -3.92 -6.12 6.49
C LEU A 216 -5.03 -6.94 7.15
N ASN A 217 -4.68 -7.72 8.18
CA ASN A 217 -5.64 -8.50 8.96
C ASN A 217 -6.62 -7.61 9.72
N LEU A 218 -6.16 -6.50 10.31
CA LEU A 218 -7.01 -5.56 11.03
C LEU A 218 -8.07 -4.96 10.11
N VAL A 219 -7.66 -4.45 8.94
CA VAL A 219 -8.59 -3.88 7.95
C VAL A 219 -9.59 -4.95 7.50
N SER A 220 -9.12 -6.13 7.09
CA SER A 220 -10.01 -7.21 6.62
C SER A 220 -10.99 -7.64 7.72
N SER A 221 -10.57 -7.70 8.99
CA SER A 221 -11.45 -8.07 10.11
C SER A 221 -12.58 -7.07 10.40
N HIS A 222 -12.44 -5.82 9.97
CA HIS A 222 -13.46 -4.77 10.13
C HIS A 222 -14.17 -4.43 8.82
N LEU A 223 -13.55 -4.70 7.68
CA LEU A 223 -14.08 -4.45 6.35
C LEU A 223 -14.94 -5.62 5.85
N ASP A 224 -14.46 -6.85 6.02
CA ASP A 224 -15.05 -8.06 5.44
C ASP A 224 -16.10 -8.72 6.35
N LYS A 225 -16.26 -8.24 7.59
CA LYS A 225 -17.42 -8.54 8.44
C LYS A 225 -18.55 -7.57 8.11
#